data_AF-A0AAW0CE57-F1
#
_entry.id   AF-A0AAW0CE57-F1
#
_cell.length_a   1.000
_cell.length_b   1.000
_cell.length_c   1.000
_cell.angle_alpha   90.00
_cell.angle_beta   90.00
_cell.angle_gamma   90.00
#
_symmetry.space_group_name_H-M   'P 1'
#
loop_
_entity.id
_entity.type
_entity.pdbx_description
1 polymer ?
#
loop_
_entity_poly.entity_id
_entity_poly.type
_entity_poly.pdbx_seq_one_letter_code
_entity_poly.pdbx_strand_id
1 'polypeptide(L)'
;MPETRESKASFLAAMKRLKELLEAGIKLQLLGIDIDATEAEETKFPKDHPASLGLPYQIDSTCTVKRGTNLSQGPVYPPMWHTTKAAGAADPDPLTTLELKDLSYTYRSLILDLGALHLSIQWLTHTSALFCSRSDYESTIKFVHKKVRRARVGLALVFEDHVLVFLSSDLVFQPKWAKSRSDLPPPSPDFYSPKWSFLADLVKWIRKRVNCDRSGLACEVMRANNETFPGTGVYTVVELFFLAG
;
A
#
# COMPACT_ATOMS: atom_id res chain seq x y z
N MET A 1 10.70 -15.78 -3.03
CA MET A 1 10.01 -14.47 -3.03
C MET A 1 9.63 -14.06 -1.61
N PRO A 2 10.57 -13.49 -0.84
CA PRO A 2 10.26 -12.83 0.43
C PRO A 2 9.08 -11.86 0.31
N GLU A 3 9.05 -11.07 -0.76
CA GLU A 3 8.05 -10.03 -1.01
C GLU A 3 6.62 -10.61 -1.13
N THR A 4 6.48 -11.76 -1.78
CA THR A 4 5.19 -12.46 -1.90
C THR A 4 4.75 -13.04 -0.57
N ARG A 5 5.67 -13.63 0.19
CA ARG A 5 5.36 -14.22 1.50
C ARG A 5 4.95 -13.14 2.49
N GLU A 6 5.65 -12.02 2.51
CA GLU A 6 5.34 -10.84 3.33
C GLU A 6 3.99 -10.25 2.94
N SER A 7 3.76 -10.01 1.63
CA SER A 7 2.47 -9.51 1.13
C SER A 7 1.32 -10.42 1.54
N LYS A 8 1.49 -11.73 1.39
CA LYS A 8 0.49 -12.73 1.76
C LYS A 8 0.30 -12.79 3.28
N ALA A 9 1.36 -12.73 4.07
CA ALA A 9 1.28 -12.75 5.53
C ALA A 9 0.55 -11.50 6.06
N SER A 10 0.92 -10.31 5.58
CA SER A 10 0.23 -9.07 5.92
C SER A 10 -1.24 -9.08 5.49
N PHE A 11 -1.54 -9.59 4.30
CA PHE A 11 -2.91 -9.79 3.83
C PHE A 11 -3.69 -10.72 4.75
N LEU A 12 -3.18 -11.93 5.03
CA LEU A 12 -3.86 -12.92 5.85
C LEU A 12 -4.09 -12.44 7.28
N ALA A 13 -3.13 -11.73 7.87
CA ALA A 13 -3.27 -11.15 9.20
C ALA A 13 -4.35 -10.07 9.24
N ALA A 14 -4.33 -9.13 8.30
CA ALA A 14 -5.34 -8.07 8.21
C ALA A 14 -6.73 -8.63 7.87
N MET A 15 -6.81 -9.59 6.94
CA MET A 15 -8.05 -10.26 6.54
C MET A 15 -8.67 -11.06 7.67
N LYS A 16 -7.86 -11.80 8.45
CA LYS A 16 -8.36 -12.51 9.63
C LYS A 16 -9.04 -11.53 10.59
N ARG A 17 -8.37 -10.43 10.92
CA ARG A 17 -8.93 -9.42 11.83
C ARG A 17 -10.19 -8.76 11.25
N LEU A 18 -10.17 -8.40 9.96
CA LEU A 18 -11.34 -7.84 9.29
C LEU A 18 -12.56 -8.76 9.40
N LYS A 19 -12.39 -10.06 9.11
CA LYS A 19 -13.48 -11.04 9.19
C LYS A 19 -14.07 -11.13 10.59
N GLU A 20 -13.23 -11.21 11.62
CA GLU A 20 -13.69 -11.23 13.02
C GLU A 20 -14.58 -10.01 13.35
N LEU A 21 -14.19 -8.82 12.86
CA LEU A 21 -14.93 -7.58 13.10
C LEU A 21 -16.26 -7.54 12.33
N LEU A 22 -16.25 -7.95 11.07
CA LEU A 22 -17.46 -8.01 10.24
C LEU A 22 -18.46 -9.05 10.77
N GLU A 23 -17.98 -10.21 11.21
CA GLU A 23 -18.81 -11.25 11.85
C GLU A 23 -19.42 -10.76 13.18
N ALA A 24 -18.70 -9.89 13.91
CA ALA A 24 -19.21 -9.21 15.09
C ALA A 24 -20.17 -8.04 14.78
N GLY A 25 -20.44 -7.75 13.51
CA GLY A 25 -21.32 -6.64 13.09
C GLY A 25 -20.71 -5.25 13.28
N ILE A 26 -19.39 -5.15 13.46
CA ILE A 26 -18.69 -3.88 13.64
C ILE A 26 -18.52 -3.20 12.29
N LYS A 27 -19.01 -1.97 12.18
CA LYS A 27 -18.84 -1.13 10.99
C LYS A 27 -17.49 -0.43 11.03
N LEU A 28 -16.73 -0.53 9.95
CA LEU A 28 -15.40 0.06 9.83
C LEU A 28 -15.45 1.34 9.00
N GLN A 29 -16.21 2.31 9.49
CA GLN A 29 -16.31 3.65 8.88
C GLN A 29 -15.03 4.44 9.11
N LEU A 30 -14.46 4.99 8.04
CA LEU A 30 -13.19 5.73 8.12
C LEU A 30 -13.43 7.10 8.75
N LEU A 31 -12.79 7.35 9.89
CA LEU A 31 -12.88 8.61 10.62
C LEU A 31 -11.72 9.55 10.33
N GLY A 32 -10.55 9.01 10.01
CA GLY A 32 -9.36 9.80 9.77
C GLY A 32 -8.23 9.01 9.12
N ILE A 33 -7.25 9.75 8.63
CA ILE A 33 -6.01 9.20 8.10
C ILE A 33 -4.87 9.85 8.89
N ASP A 34 -4.05 9.06 9.57
CA ASP A 34 -2.85 9.52 10.26
C ASP A 34 -1.60 9.18 9.44
N ILE A 35 -0.61 10.09 9.43
CA ILE A 35 0.71 9.85 8.81
C ILE A 35 1.84 10.43 9.68
N ASP A 36 3.04 9.90 9.52
CA ASP A 36 4.27 10.55 9.96
C ASP A 36 4.81 11.51 8.91
N ALA A 37 5.41 12.60 9.38
CA ALA A 37 6.24 13.48 8.58
C ALA A 37 7.66 12.91 8.39
N THR A 38 8.24 13.11 7.21
CA THR A 38 9.69 13.01 6.99
C THR A 38 10.40 14.12 7.76
N GLU A 39 11.69 13.95 8.06
CA GLU A 39 12.48 15.00 8.76
C GLU A 39 12.43 16.36 8.06
N ALA A 40 12.37 16.38 6.72
CA ALA A 40 12.23 17.60 5.93
C ALA A 40 10.80 18.19 5.95
N GLU A 41 9.78 17.38 6.21
CA GLU A 41 8.40 17.85 6.36
C GLU A 41 8.16 18.41 7.77
N GLU A 42 8.79 17.84 8.81
CA GLU A 42 8.62 18.28 10.21
C GLU A 42 8.95 19.76 10.41
N THR A 43 9.95 20.27 9.70
CA THR A 43 10.39 21.68 9.78
C THR A 43 9.37 22.67 9.22
N LYS A 44 8.37 22.20 8.48
CA LYS A 44 7.32 23.01 7.87
C LYS A 44 6.12 23.24 8.79
N PHE A 45 6.04 22.51 9.91
CA PHE A 45 4.95 22.62 10.87
C PHE A 45 5.29 23.53 12.04
N PRO A 46 4.30 24.17 12.69
CA PRO A 46 4.48 24.87 13.97
C PRO A 46 5.11 23.97 15.03
N LYS A 47 5.89 24.53 15.96
CA LYS A 47 6.69 23.75 16.94
C LYS A 47 5.86 22.85 17.87
N ASP A 48 4.62 23.20 18.11
CA ASP A 48 3.64 22.51 18.94
C ASP A 48 2.78 21.49 18.15
N HIS A 49 2.95 21.43 16.82
CA HIS A 49 2.21 20.50 15.99
C HIS A 49 2.72 19.05 16.17
N PRO A 50 1.87 18.01 16.18
CA PRO A 50 2.32 16.63 16.38
C PRO A 50 3.44 16.20 15.42
N ALA A 51 3.37 16.63 14.15
CA ALA A 51 4.41 16.38 13.17
C ALA A 51 5.79 16.92 13.60
N SER A 52 5.90 18.17 14.07
CA SER A 52 7.19 18.73 14.51
C SER A 52 7.73 18.06 15.78
N LEU A 53 6.84 17.42 16.54
CA LEU A 53 7.16 16.61 17.72
C LEU A 53 7.50 15.15 17.38
N GLY A 54 7.60 14.79 16.09
CA GLY A 54 7.89 13.41 15.67
C GLY A 54 6.77 12.42 15.98
N LEU A 55 5.53 12.90 16.05
CA LEU A 55 4.31 12.12 16.27
C LEU A 55 3.49 12.05 14.98
N PRO A 56 2.75 10.95 14.75
CA PRO A 56 1.75 10.90 13.70
C PRO A 56 0.73 12.02 13.86
N TYR A 57 0.29 12.57 12.73
CA TYR A 57 -0.75 13.61 12.69
C TYR A 57 -1.83 13.24 11.69
N GLN A 58 -3.05 13.65 12.00
CA GLN A 58 -4.20 13.41 11.13
C GLN A 58 -4.16 14.39 9.95
N ILE A 59 -4.41 13.88 8.75
CA ILE A 59 -4.49 14.68 7.53
C ILE A 59 -5.94 14.88 7.09
N ASP A 60 -6.16 15.92 6.29
CA ASP A 60 -7.45 16.29 5.73
C ASP A 60 -7.41 16.44 4.19
N SER A 61 -8.51 16.92 3.61
CA SER A 61 -8.67 17.12 2.16
C SER A 61 -7.70 18.14 1.56
N THR A 62 -6.96 18.89 2.37
CA THR A 62 -5.95 19.85 1.91
C THR A 62 -4.54 19.24 1.83
N CYS A 63 -4.35 18.03 2.34
CA CYS A 63 -3.05 17.37 2.41
C CYS A 63 -2.48 17.07 1.02
N THR A 64 -1.32 17.64 0.69
CA THR A 64 -0.65 17.42 -0.61
C THR A 64 0.49 16.40 -0.55
N VAL A 65 0.63 15.72 0.59
CA VAL A 65 1.73 14.78 0.85
C VAL A 65 1.66 13.59 -0.13
N LYS A 66 2.83 13.20 -0.64
CA LYS A 66 2.98 12.03 -1.51
C LYS A 66 4.04 11.09 -0.94
N ARG A 67 3.89 9.80 -1.25
CA ARG A 67 4.80 8.71 -0.84
C ARG A 67 5.06 7.79 -2.03
N GLY A 68 6.26 7.22 -2.07
CA GLY A 68 6.70 6.32 -3.14
C GLY A 68 8.14 6.59 -3.54
N THR A 69 8.59 5.95 -4.61
CA THR A 69 9.92 6.20 -5.17
C THR A 69 9.95 7.51 -5.96
N ASN A 70 11.13 8.06 -6.24
CA ASN A 70 11.30 9.36 -6.91
C ASN A 70 10.50 9.51 -8.22
N LEU A 71 10.26 8.42 -8.94
CA LEU A 71 9.55 8.42 -10.23
C LEU A 71 8.10 7.94 -10.13
N SER A 72 7.66 7.52 -8.95
CA SER A 72 6.40 6.82 -8.75
C SER A 72 5.81 7.14 -7.39
N GLN A 73 5.60 8.44 -7.12
CA GLN A 73 4.96 8.90 -5.90
C GLN A 73 3.44 9.00 -6.09
N GLY A 74 2.69 8.52 -5.11
CA GLY A 74 1.23 8.63 -5.03
C GLY A 74 0.79 9.47 -3.84
N PRO A 75 -0.37 10.14 -3.92
CA PRO A 75 -0.92 10.91 -2.81
C PRO A 75 -1.40 10.00 -1.68
N VAL A 76 -1.12 10.37 -0.43
CA VAL A 76 -1.60 9.62 0.75
C VAL A 76 -3.09 9.85 1.00
N TYR A 77 -3.62 11.00 0.58
CA TYR A 77 -5.05 11.33 0.61
C TYR A 77 -5.71 11.05 -0.75
N PRO A 78 -7.01 10.69 -0.81
CA PRO A 78 -7.73 10.50 -2.07
C PRO A 78 -7.70 11.76 -2.96
N PRO A 79 -7.05 11.73 -4.13
CA PRO A 79 -6.87 12.93 -4.94
C PRO A 79 -8.17 13.45 -5.54
N MET A 80 -9.14 12.56 -5.76
CA MET A 80 -10.48 12.90 -6.25
C MET A 80 -11.32 13.65 -5.20
N TRP A 81 -10.91 13.63 -3.93
CA TRP A 81 -11.61 14.29 -2.82
C TRP A 81 -10.79 15.47 -2.24
N HIS A 82 -9.82 15.98 -2.99
CA HIS A 82 -9.22 17.26 -2.62
C HIS A 82 -10.24 18.39 -2.79
N THR A 83 -10.28 19.28 -1.81
CA THR A 83 -11.04 20.53 -1.93
C THR A 83 -10.43 21.36 -3.05
N THR A 84 -11.17 21.56 -4.15
CA THR A 84 -10.73 22.44 -5.23
C THR A 84 -11.13 23.88 -4.88
N LYS A 85 -10.21 24.83 -5.06
CA LYS A 85 -10.50 26.26 -4.85
C LYS A 85 -11.37 26.88 -5.96
N ALA A 86 -11.92 26.07 -6.85
CA ALA A 86 -12.74 26.56 -7.95
C ALA A 86 -14.09 27.02 -7.40
N ALA A 87 -14.47 28.27 -7.68
CA ALA A 87 -15.75 28.82 -7.27
C ALA A 87 -16.90 27.95 -7.83
N GLY A 88 -17.71 27.38 -6.94
CA GLY A 88 -18.85 26.53 -7.30
C GLY A 88 -18.56 25.02 -7.42
N ALA A 89 -17.35 24.56 -7.12
CA ALA A 89 -17.11 23.13 -6.94
C ALA A 89 -17.86 22.62 -5.71
N ALA A 90 -18.51 21.45 -5.83
CA ALA A 90 -19.11 20.78 -4.68
C ALA A 90 -18.02 20.42 -3.66
N ASP A 91 -18.35 20.52 -2.37
CA ASP A 91 -17.47 20.04 -1.33
C ASP A 91 -17.18 18.54 -1.53
N PRO A 92 -15.94 18.09 -1.27
CA PRO A 92 -15.62 16.67 -1.36
C PRO A 92 -16.44 15.88 -0.34
N ASP A 93 -16.79 14.65 -0.71
CA ASP A 93 -17.45 13.73 0.22
C ASP A 93 -16.60 13.55 1.49
N PRO A 94 -17.20 13.54 2.69
CA PRO A 94 -16.44 13.37 3.92
C PRO A 94 -15.86 11.96 3.99
N LEU A 95 -14.72 11.80 4.67
CA LEU A 95 -14.08 10.48 4.87
C LEU A 95 -15.02 9.44 5.48
N THR A 96 -16.00 9.88 6.28
CA THR A 96 -17.01 9.02 6.89
C THR A 96 -17.94 8.34 5.87
N THR A 97 -17.93 8.75 4.60
CA THR A 97 -18.62 7.99 3.53
C THR A 97 -17.86 6.72 3.12
N LEU A 98 -16.59 6.57 3.51
CA LEU A 98 -15.77 5.39 3.26
C LEU A 98 -15.94 4.37 4.39
N GLU A 99 -16.04 3.10 3.99
CA GLU A 99 -16.19 1.98 4.91
C GLU A 99 -15.33 0.82 4.41
N LEU A 100 -14.46 0.26 5.25
CA LEU A 100 -13.66 -0.90 4.90
C LEU A 100 -14.54 -2.16 4.84
N LYS A 101 -14.81 -2.65 3.62
CA LYS A 101 -15.70 -3.79 3.35
C LYS A 101 -14.95 -5.08 3.07
N ASP A 102 -13.83 -4.99 2.36
CA ASP A 102 -13.06 -6.16 1.96
C ASP A 102 -11.57 -5.82 1.78
N LEU A 103 -10.74 -6.87 1.79
CA LEU A 103 -9.34 -6.82 1.43
C LEU A 103 -9.07 -7.80 0.29
N SER A 104 -8.24 -7.38 -0.65
CA SER A 104 -7.60 -8.28 -1.61
C SER A 104 -6.12 -7.95 -1.68
N TYR A 105 -5.33 -8.78 -2.35
CA TYR A 105 -3.90 -8.51 -2.49
C TYR A 105 -3.39 -8.92 -3.87
N THR A 106 -2.28 -8.33 -4.24
CA THR A 106 -1.42 -8.77 -5.34
C THR A 106 -0.06 -9.14 -4.74
N TYR A 107 0.88 -9.63 -5.56
CA TYR A 107 2.24 -9.91 -5.08
C TYR A 107 2.98 -8.72 -4.48
N ARG A 108 2.53 -7.50 -4.77
CA ARG A 108 3.23 -6.28 -4.38
C ARG A 108 2.38 -5.31 -3.60
N SER A 109 1.06 -5.54 -3.49
CA SER A 109 0.16 -4.60 -2.85
C SER A 109 -0.94 -5.26 -2.05
N LEU A 110 -1.36 -4.58 -0.98
CA LEU A 110 -2.66 -4.79 -0.35
C LEU A 110 -3.66 -3.83 -1.01
N ILE A 111 -4.86 -4.33 -1.31
CA ILE A 111 -5.94 -3.54 -1.89
C ILE A 111 -7.11 -3.56 -0.91
N LEU A 112 -7.58 -2.38 -0.55
CA LEU A 112 -8.67 -2.16 0.39
C LEU A 112 -9.89 -1.68 -0.40
N ASP A 113 -11.02 -2.37 -0.22
CA ASP A 113 -12.32 -1.89 -0.66
C ASP A 113 -12.91 -1.01 0.44
N LEU A 114 -12.98 0.29 0.17
CA LEU A 114 -13.51 1.31 1.08
C LEU A 114 -14.93 1.74 0.67
N GLY A 115 -15.64 0.92 -0.11
CA GLY A 115 -16.98 1.20 -0.63
C GLY A 115 -16.93 2.16 -1.82
N ALA A 116 -16.92 3.47 -1.55
CA ALA A 116 -16.94 4.48 -2.62
C ALA A 116 -15.58 4.61 -3.33
N LEU A 117 -14.50 4.19 -2.68
CA LEU A 117 -13.14 4.23 -3.21
C LEU A 117 -12.42 2.91 -2.94
N HIS A 118 -11.33 2.70 -3.68
CA HIS A 118 -10.38 1.64 -3.45
C HIS A 118 -9.00 2.23 -3.19
N LEU A 119 -8.26 1.63 -2.25
CA LEU A 119 -6.89 2.02 -1.93
C LEU A 119 -5.96 0.83 -2.14
N SER A 120 -4.97 0.97 -3.02
CA SER A 120 -3.88 0.02 -3.17
C SER A 120 -2.64 0.56 -2.48
N ILE A 121 -2.08 -0.18 -1.53
CA ILE A 121 -0.80 0.12 -0.86
C ILE A 121 0.25 -0.85 -1.37
N GLN A 122 1.23 -0.35 -2.12
CA GLN A 122 2.40 -1.13 -2.51
C GLN A 122 3.50 -1.04 -1.42
N TRP A 123 3.96 -2.18 -0.93
CA TRP A 123 4.86 -2.28 0.24
C TRP A 123 6.25 -1.70 0.01
N LEU A 124 6.75 -1.83 -1.23
CA LEU A 124 8.13 -1.57 -1.63
C LEU A 124 9.14 -2.34 -0.74
N THR A 125 10.00 -1.67 0.02
CA THR A 125 11.15 -2.30 0.70
C THR A 125 10.92 -2.61 2.17
N HIS A 126 10.20 -1.77 2.91
CA HIS A 126 10.17 -1.85 4.38
C HIS A 126 8.83 -1.47 5.00
N THR A 127 7.72 -1.93 4.42
CA THR A 127 6.37 -1.59 4.91
C THR A 127 5.59 -2.85 5.28
N SER A 128 4.93 -2.83 6.43
CA SER A 128 4.06 -3.91 6.91
C SER A 128 2.72 -3.37 7.39
N ALA A 129 1.66 -4.17 7.25
CA ALA A 129 0.34 -3.85 7.78
C ALA A 129 0.15 -4.46 9.18
N LEU A 130 -0.42 -3.67 10.09
CA LEU A 130 -0.85 -4.06 11.41
C LEU A 130 -2.31 -3.60 11.59
N PHE A 131 -3.18 -4.50 12.02
CA PHE A 131 -4.57 -4.19 12.36
C PHE A 131 -4.74 -4.36 13.87
N CYS A 132 -4.90 -3.26 14.60
CA CYS A 132 -4.95 -3.24 16.06
C CYS A 132 -6.16 -2.45 16.59
N SER A 133 -6.38 -2.50 17.90
CA SER A 133 -7.34 -1.63 18.57
C SER A 133 -6.85 -0.19 18.54
N ARG A 134 -7.78 0.76 18.61
CA ARG A 134 -7.44 2.19 18.68
C ARG A 134 -6.69 2.54 19.96
N SER A 135 -7.04 1.93 21.09
CA SER A 135 -6.33 2.12 22.35
C SER A 135 -4.87 1.65 22.28
N ASP A 136 -4.61 0.52 21.62
CA ASP A 136 -3.23 0.03 21.42
C ASP A 136 -2.46 0.97 20.49
N TYR A 137 -3.09 1.40 19.38
CA TYR A 137 -2.48 2.36 18.47
C TYR A 137 -2.12 3.66 19.19
N GLU A 138 -3.02 4.22 20.00
CA GLU A 138 -2.79 5.47 20.71
C GLU A 138 -1.69 5.36 21.76
N SER A 139 -1.73 4.31 22.58
CA SER A 139 -0.76 4.10 23.67
C SER A 139 0.63 3.68 23.21
N THR A 140 0.75 2.98 22.06
CA THR A 140 2.03 2.41 21.61
C THR A 140 2.61 3.06 20.35
N ILE A 141 1.80 3.76 19.55
CA ILE A 141 2.21 4.31 18.25
C ILE A 141 1.94 5.83 18.16
N LYS A 142 0.68 6.27 18.29
CA LYS A 142 0.27 7.66 18.00
C LYS A 142 0.94 8.69 18.92
N PHE A 143 1.06 8.39 20.21
CA PHE A 143 1.67 9.31 21.18
C PHE A 143 3.12 8.94 21.52
N VAL A 144 3.73 8.04 20.74
CA VAL A 144 5.12 7.63 20.92
C VAL A 144 5.98 8.23 19.82
N HIS A 145 7.00 8.98 20.21
CA HIS A 145 7.92 9.63 19.30
C HIS A 145 8.59 8.60 18.35
N LYS A 146 8.48 8.82 17.04
CA LYS A 146 9.64 8.74 16.14
C LYS A 146 10.64 7.60 16.34
N LYS A 147 11.73 8.08 16.94
CA LYS A 147 12.96 7.38 17.28
C LYS A 147 12.78 6.31 18.35
N VAL A 148 11.79 6.42 19.22
CA VAL A 148 11.52 5.44 20.29
C VAL A 148 10.86 4.19 19.70
N ARG A 149 9.81 4.38 18.87
CA ARG A 149 9.10 3.27 18.22
C ARG A 149 9.88 2.56 17.11
N ARG A 150 10.96 3.18 16.58
CA ARG A 150 11.83 2.63 15.51
C ARG A 150 11.15 2.25 14.20
N ALA A 151 9.90 2.62 14.02
CA ALA A 151 9.12 2.49 12.79
C ALA A 151 8.31 3.76 12.61
N ARG A 152 7.96 4.11 11.37
CA ARG A 152 7.19 5.29 11.00
C ARG A 152 5.77 4.91 10.60
N VAL A 153 4.79 5.72 10.91
CA VAL A 153 3.42 5.56 10.41
C VAL A 153 3.40 6.04 8.97
N GLY A 154 3.49 5.10 8.02
CA GLY A 154 3.35 5.43 6.60
C GLY A 154 1.97 5.99 6.31
N LEU A 155 0.95 5.20 6.68
CA LEU A 155 -0.46 5.55 6.58
C LEU A 155 -1.22 4.75 7.62
N ALA A 156 -2.10 5.39 8.39
CA ALA A 156 -3.00 4.73 9.32
C ALA A 156 -4.44 5.13 9.01
N LEU A 157 -5.28 4.13 8.73
CA LEU A 157 -6.72 4.30 8.56
C LEU A 157 -7.38 4.14 9.92
N VAL A 158 -7.91 5.24 10.46
CA VAL A 158 -8.50 5.31 11.79
C VAL A 158 -10.00 5.08 11.70
N PHE A 159 -10.48 4.04 12.36
CA PHE A 159 -11.90 3.72 12.55
C PHE A 159 -12.29 4.08 14.00
N GLU A 160 -13.52 3.76 14.42
CA GLU A 160 -14.01 4.05 15.77
C GLU A 160 -13.13 3.41 16.85
N ASP A 161 -13.11 2.08 16.92
CA ASP A 161 -12.35 1.31 17.93
C ASP A 161 -11.10 0.62 17.39
N HIS A 162 -10.80 0.80 16.10
CA HIS A 162 -9.78 0.03 15.40
C HIS A 162 -8.94 0.89 14.47
N VAL A 163 -7.72 0.44 14.18
CA VAL A 163 -6.81 1.12 13.26
C VAL A 163 -6.12 0.09 12.38
N LEU A 164 -6.16 0.30 11.07
CA LEU A 164 -5.31 -0.41 10.10
C LEU A 164 -4.13 0.48 9.75
N VAL A 165 -2.95 0.17 10.28
CA VAL A 165 -1.73 0.95 10.12
C VAL A 165 -0.70 0.25 9.24
N PHE A 166 -0.13 1.01 8.31
CA PHE A 166 1.00 0.64 7.47
C PHE A 166 2.26 1.25 8.06
N LEU A 167 3.01 0.44 8.80
CA LEU A 167 4.27 0.85 9.42
C LEU A 167 5.39 0.70 8.40
N SER A 168 6.27 1.71 8.32
CA SER A 168 7.39 1.75 7.39
C SER A 168 8.68 2.18 8.08
N SER A 169 9.83 1.60 7.74
CA SER A 169 11.11 2.07 8.30
C SER A 169 11.53 3.43 7.72
N ASP A 170 11.22 3.67 6.44
CA ASP A 170 11.75 4.76 5.63
C ASP A 170 10.67 5.66 4.98
N LEU A 171 9.38 5.34 5.14
CA LEU A 171 8.24 5.96 4.44
C LEU A 171 8.23 5.72 2.92
N VAL A 172 8.96 4.71 2.45
CA VAL A 172 8.97 4.31 1.04
C VAL A 172 7.88 3.24 0.84
N PHE A 173 6.67 3.72 0.54
CA PHE A 173 5.53 2.92 0.12
C PHE A 173 4.73 3.71 -0.92
N GLN A 174 3.96 3.05 -1.78
CA GLN A 174 3.21 3.75 -2.83
C GLN A 174 1.70 3.54 -2.67
N PRO A 175 0.97 4.56 -2.22
CA PRO A 175 -0.49 4.56 -2.22
C PRO A 175 -1.04 4.87 -3.62
N LYS A 176 -2.10 4.18 -4.02
CA LYS A 176 -2.89 4.48 -5.20
C LYS A 176 -4.37 4.41 -4.87
N TRP A 177 -5.05 5.55 -5.04
CA TRP A 177 -6.49 5.67 -4.88
C TRP A 177 -7.20 5.49 -6.22
N ALA A 178 -8.39 4.90 -6.19
CA ALA A 178 -9.21 4.62 -7.36
C ALA A 178 -10.70 4.69 -7.01
N LYS A 179 -11.54 5.02 -8.00
CA LYS A 179 -13.01 4.96 -7.85
C LYS A 179 -13.54 3.54 -8.02
N SER A 180 -12.89 2.74 -8.86
CA SER A 180 -13.28 1.35 -9.11
C SER A 180 -12.10 0.40 -8.94
N ARG A 181 -12.41 -0.87 -8.64
CA ARG A 181 -11.40 -1.94 -8.61
C ARG A 181 -10.65 -2.09 -9.93
N SER A 182 -11.31 -1.84 -11.06
CA SER A 182 -10.73 -1.93 -12.41
C SER A 182 -9.68 -0.85 -12.71
N ASP A 183 -9.69 0.28 -12.00
CA ASP A 183 -8.67 1.33 -12.17
C ASP A 183 -7.35 1.00 -11.43
N LEU A 184 -7.38 -0.03 -10.59
CA LEU A 184 -6.20 -0.57 -9.93
C LEU A 184 -5.60 -1.71 -10.75
N PRO A 185 -4.28 -2.00 -10.60
CA PRO A 185 -3.66 -3.11 -11.29
C PRO A 185 -4.48 -4.40 -11.14
N PRO A 186 -4.68 -5.16 -12.23
CA PRO A 186 -5.39 -6.43 -12.14
C PRO A 186 -4.65 -7.36 -11.17
N PRO A 187 -5.38 -8.26 -10.49
CA PRO A 187 -4.72 -9.31 -9.72
C PRO A 187 -3.80 -10.09 -10.64
N SER A 188 -2.55 -10.26 -10.22
CA SER A 188 -1.60 -11.07 -10.97
C SER A 188 -1.93 -12.56 -10.82
N PRO A 189 -1.65 -13.39 -11.84
CA PRO A 189 -1.83 -14.84 -11.74
C PRO A 189 -1.07 -15.39 -10.53
N ASP A 190 -1.72 -16.20 -9.69
CA ASP A 190 -1.06 -16.86 -8.56
C ASP A 190 -0.12 -17.98 -9.07
N PHE A 191 1.19 -17.90 -8.81
CA PHE A 191 2.21 -18.89 -9.15
C PHE A 191 1.98 -20.19 -8.38
N TYR A 192 1.25 -20.11 -7.28
CA TYR A 192 0.82 -21.27 -6.49
C TYR A 192 -0.49 -21.88 -7.00
N SER A 193 -1.18 -21.22 -7.95
CA SER A 193 -2.29 -21.81 -8.75
C SER A 193 -1.74 -22.90 -9.69
N PRO A 194 -2.56 -23.76 -10.33
CA PRO A 194 -2.07 -24.92 -11.06
C PRO A 194 -0.91 -24.59 -11.99
N LYS A 195 0.26 -25.19 -11.70
CA LYS A 195 1.59 -24.89 -12.27
C LYS A 195 1.65 -24.72 -13.79
N TRP A 196 0.68 -25.29 -14.51
CA TRP A 196 0.62 -25.33 -15.95
C TRP A 196 0.30 -23.99 -16.62
N SER A 197 -0.48 -23.10 -16.00
CA SER A 197 -0.83 -21.81 -16.61
C SER A 197 0.41 -20.91 -16.73
N PHE A 198 1.17 -20.77 -15.64
CA PHE A 198 2.42 -20.01 -15.64
C PHE A 198 3.44 -20.57 -16.64
N LEU A 199 3.62 -21.90 -16.68
CA LEU A 199 4.56 -22.51 -17.63
C LEU A 199 4.12 -22.28 -19.09
N ALA A 200 2.82 -22.30 -19.37
CA ALA A 200 2.30 -21.98 -20.69
C ALA A 200 2.57 -20.51 -21.07
N ASP A 201 2.33 -19.57 -20.14
CA ASP A 201 2.61 -18.15 -20.33
C ASP A 201 4.11 -17.88 -20.52
N LEU A 202 4.97 -18.56 -19.75
CA LEU A 202 6.42 -18.51 -19.90
C LEU A 202 6.86 -19.00 -21.28
N VAL A 203 6.37 -20.16 -21.74
CA VAL A 203 6.68 -20.69 -23.06
C VAL A 203 6.21 -19.73 -24.16
N LYS A 204 5.01 -19.17 -24.03
CA LYS A 204 4.47 -18.16 -24.96
C LYS A 204 5.37 -16.92 -24.99
N TRP A 205 5.81 -16.44 -23.83
CA TRP A 205 6.72 -15.31 -23.71
C TRP A 205 8.08 -15.60 -24.36
N ILE A 206 8.68 -16.77 -24.09
CA ILE A 206 9.94 -17.20 -24.73
C ILE A 206 9.77 -17.20 -26.25
N ARG A 207 8.75 -17.88 -26.78
CA ARG A 207 8.48 -17.95 -28.24
C ARG A 207 8.34 -16.57 -28.88
N LYS A 208 7.64 -15.64 -28.23
CA LYS A 208 7.52 -14.25 -28.70
C LYS A 208 8.87 -13.54 -28.79
N ARG A 209 9.82 -13.88 -27.91
CA ARG A 209 11.15 -13.26 -27.84
C ARG A 209 12.24 -13.97 -28.63
N VAL A 210 12.01 -15.19 -29.13
CA VAL A 210 12.99 -15.90 -29.96
C VAL A 210 13.38 -15.06 -31.18
N ASN A 211 12.42 -14.34 -31.76
CA ASN A 211 12.58 -13.55 -32.99
C ASN A 211 12.66 -12.03 -32.77
N CYS A 212 12.90 -11.55 -31.53
CA CYS A 212 13.03 -10.11 -31.28
C CYS A 212 14.49 -9.70 -31.10
N ASP A 213 14.80 -8.44 -31.42
CA ASP A 213 16.09 -7.85 -31.05
C ASP A 213 16.27 -7.90 -29.53
N ARG A 214 17.40 -8.45 -29.10
CA ARG A 214 17.71 -8.66 -27.68
C ARG A 214 18.60 -7.52 -27.21
N SER A 215 18.01 -6.51 -26.59
CA SER A 215 18.72 -5.47 -25.85
C SER A 215 18.51 -5.64 -24.35
N GLY A 216 19.59 -5.54 -23.58
CA GLY A 216 19.57 -5.61 -22.12
C GLY A 216 19.81 -7.00 -21.52
N LEU A 217 19.99 -7.03 -20.20
CA LEU A 217 20.20 -8.27 -19.44
C LEU A 217 18.87 -9.01 -19.28
N ALA A 218 18.90 -10.34 -19.38
CA ALA A 218 17.69 -11.15 -19.28
C ALA A 218 16.95 -10.95 -17.93
N CYS A 219 17.69 -10.72 -16.85
CA CYS A 219 17.13 -10.41 -15.53
C CYS A 219 16.39 -9.06 -15.48
N GLU A 220 16.85 -8.04 -16.21
CA GLU A 220 16.19 -6.74 -16.31
C GLU A 220 14.90 -6.86 -17.11
N VAL A 221 14.95 -7.58 -18.23
CA VAL A 221 13.78 -7.84 -19.08
C VAL A 221 12.69 -8.59 -18.29
N MET A 222 13.08 -9.62 -17.51
CA MET A 222 12.14 -10.36 -16.67
C MET A 222 11.51 -9.46 -15.61
N ARG A 223 12.30 -8.64 -14.91
CA ARG A 223 11.80 -7.70 -13.89
C ARG A 223 10.88 -6.62 -14.45
N ALA A 224 11.12 -6.17 -15.69
CA ALA A 224 10.30 -5.17 -16.36
C ALA A 224 8.96 -5.76 -16.85
N ASN A 225 8.89 -7.06 -17.10
CA ASN A 225 7.69 -7.73 -17.59
C ASN A 225 6.83 -8.29 -16.45
N ASN A 226 6.13 -7.41 -15.74
CA ASN A 226 5.26 -7.79 -14.62
C ASN A 226 4.01 -8.58 -15.05
N GLU A 227 3.66 -8.60 -16.34
CA GLU A 227 2.57 -9.44 -16.87
C GLU A 227 2.95 -10.92 -16.84
N THR A 228 4.16 -11.26 -17.28
CA THR A 228 4.64 -12.65 -17.34
C THR A 228 5.29 -13.08 -16.03
N PHE A 229 6.01 -12.17 -15.37
CA PHE A 229 6.77 -12.42 -14.16
C PHE A 229 6.29 -11.53 -13.01
N PRO A 230 5.00 -11.61 -12.63
CA PRO A 230 4.47 -10.76 -11.59
C PRO A 230 5.23 -10.98 -10.27
N GLY A 231 5.52 -9.93 -9.52
CA GLY A 231 6.21 -10.10 -8.23
C GLY A 231 7.70 -10.44 -8.31
N THR A 232 8.29 -10.63 -9.49
CA THR A 232 9.74 -10.89 -9.63
C THR A 232 10.57 -9.64 -9.33
N GLY A 233 11.12 -9.59 -8.12
CA GLY A 233 12.01 -8.53 -7.64
C GLY A 233 13.49 -8.78 -7.95
N VAL A 234 14.35 -7.90 -7.42
CA VAL A 234 15.83 -7.99 -7.56
C VAL A 234 16.35 -9.32 -7.01
N TYR A 235 15.94 -9.68 -5.79
CA TYR A 235 16.41 -10.91 -5.14
C TYR A 235 15.88 -12.16 -5.84
N THR A 236 14.61 -12.13 -6.24
CA THR A 236 14.01 -13.30 -6.87
C THR A 236 14.60 -13.58 -8.24
N VAL A 237 14.87 -12.55 -9.06
CA VAL A 237 15.46 -12.80 -10.38
C VAL A 237 16.86 -13.37 -10.26
N VAL A 238 17.67 -12.91 -9.30
CA VAL A 238 19.02 -13.47 -9.08
C VAL A 238 18.94 -14.94 -8.71
N GLU A 239 18.03 -15.32 -7.80
CA GLU A 239 17.84 -16.72 -7.42
C GLU A 239 17.38 -17.59 -8.59
N LEU A 240 16.46 -17.09 -9.43
CA LEU A 240 15.99 -17.81 -10.62
C LEU A 240 17.14 -18.11 -11.59
N PHE A 241 18.03 -17.15 -11.84
CA PHE A 241 19.19 -17.36 -12.71
C PHE A 241 20.22 -18.26 -12.05
N PHE A 242 20.48 -18.10 -10.75
CA PHE A 242 21.40 -18.99 -10.02
C PHE A 242 20.96 -20.46 -10.11
N LEU A 243 19.66 -20.75 -9.96
CA LEU A 243 19.11 -22.09 -10.08
C LEU A 243 19.09 -22.62 -11.53
N ALA A 244 19.08 -21.74 -12.52
CA ALA A 244 19.08 -22.10 -13.94
C ALA A 244 20.48 -22.38 -14.51
N GLY A 245 21.54 -21.97 -13.80
CA GLY A 245 22.94 -22.03 -14.26
C GLY A 245 23.33 -20.87 -15.17
#